data_AF-A0A1C3X4I1-F1
#
_entry.id   AF-A0A1C3X4I1-F1
#
_cell.length_a   1.000
_cell.length_b   1.000
_cell.length_c   1.000
_cell.angle_alpha   90.00
_cell.angle_beta   90.00
_cell.angle_gamma   90.00
#
_symmetry.space_group_name_H-M   'P 1'
#
loop_
_entity.id
_entity.type
_entity.pdbx_description
1 polymer ?
#
loop_
_entity_poly.entity_id
_entity_poly.type
_entity_poly.pdbx_seq_one_letter_code
_entity_poly.pdbx_strand_id
1 'polypeptide(L)'
;MSAHRKAIRVVTFPVRAMWFLVLVANLLVVAAACVVIAAFLAYGLALTLSYLLLPTEWTRALWQWAADLYEQSHWFKGATITFFVLLFLPILKFWPGSDPKADAAREREANRLNDDLVAARQQAQSQANLRG
;
A
#
# COMPACT_ATOMS: atom_id res chain seq x y z
N MET A 1 44.80 -20.22 -21.93
CA MET A 1 43.55 -20.06 -21.14
C MET A 1 43.37 -18.69 -20.44
N SER A 2 44.19 -17.66 -20.70
CA SER A 2 44.11 -16.35 -20.01
C SER A 2 43.23 -15.29 -20.71
N ALA A 3 43.10 -15.34 -22.04
CA ALA A 3 42.39 -14.33 -22.83
C ALA A 3 40.86 -14.35 -22.63
N HIS A 4 40.23 -15.53 -22.57
CA HIS A 4 38.80 -15.66 -22.32
C HIS A 4 38.38 -15.10 -20.95
N ARG A 5 39.19 -15.31 -19.91
CA ARG A 5 38.91 -14.78 -18.56
C ARG A 5 38.99 -13.25 -18.53
N LYS A 6 39.85 -12.67 -19.36
CA LYS A 6 40.01 -11.21 -19.52
C LYS A 6 38.84 -10.61 -20.30
N ALA A 7 38.40 -11.27 -21.38
CA ALA A 7 37.23 -10.88 -22.16
C ALA A 7 35.92 -10.94 -21.35
N ILE A 8 35.72 -12.00 -20.56
CA ILE A 8 34.55 -12.13 -19.66
C ILE A 8 34.54 -11.01 -18.63
N ARG A 9 35.70 -10.62 -18.06
CA ARG A 9 35.81 -9.53 -17.08
C ARG A 9 35.53 -8.15 -17.68
N VAL A 10 35.95 -7.91 -18.93
CA VAL A 10 35.69 -6.64 -19.64
C VAL A 10 34.20 -6.44 -19.92
N VAL A 11 33.44 -7.52 -20.16
CA VAL A 11 31.98 -7.45 -20.39
C VAL A 11 31.18 -7.47 -19.09
N THR A 12 31.60 -8.23 -18.07
CA THR A 12 30.88 -8.30 -16.78
C THR A 12 31.07 -7.07 -15.90
N PHE A 13 32.17 -6.33 -16.05
CA PHE A 13 32.42 -5.09 -15.30
C PHE A 13 31.38 -3.98 -15.58
N PRO A 14 31.10 -3.58 -16.86
CA PRO A 14 30.08 -2.59 -17.15
C PRO A 14 28.66 -3.08 -16.81
N VAL A 15 28.38 -4.38 -16.99
CA VAL A 15 27.09 -4.96 -16.60
C VAL A 15 26.89 -4.89 -15.09
N ARG A 16 27.92 -5.21 -14.29
CA ARG A 16 27.86 -5.03 -12.83
C ARG A 16 27.74 -3.57 -12.45
N ALA A 17 28.46 -2.65 -13.08
CA ALA A 17 28.35 -1.22 -12.80
C ALA A 17 26.94 -0.70 -13.09
N MET A 18 26.33 -1.12 -14.20
CA MET A 18 24.94 -0.80 -14.53
C MET A 18 23.95 -1.39 -13.53
N TRP A 19 24.18 -2.63 -13.08
CA TRP A 19 23.39 -3.25 -12.01
C TRP A 19 23.52 -2.51 -10.67
N PHE A 20 24.72 -2.10 -10.29
CA PHE A 20 24.95 -1.27 -9.11
C PHE A 20 24.23 0.08 -9.22
N LEU A 21 24.24 0.71 -10.38
CA LEU A 21 23.48 1.95 -10.65
C LEU A 21 21.97 1.74 -10.43
N VAL A 22 21.42 0.63 -10.92
CA VAL A 22 20.01 0.28 -10.67
C VAL A 22 19.74 0.08 -9.18
N LEU A 23 20.61 -0.62 -8.45
CA LEU A 23 20.48 -0.80 -7.01
C LEU A 23 20.56 0.53 -6.25
N VAL A 24 21.47 1.42 -6.62
CA VAL A 24 21.60 2.75 -6.02
C VAL A 24 20.36 3.59 -6.29
N ALA A 25 19.85 3.58 -7.52
CA ALA A 25 18.61 4.27 -7.86
C ALA A 25 17.42 3.72 -7.03
N ASN A 26 17.32 2.41 -6.88
CA ASN A 26 16.29 1.80 -6.05
C ASN A 26 16.44 2.17 -4.57
N LEU A 27 17.67 2.17 -4.05
CA LEU A 27 17.96 2.61 -2.69
C LEU A 27 17.57 4.08 -2.47
N LEU A 28 17.85 4.95 -3.44
CA LEU A 28 17.46 6.37 -3.41
C LEU A 28 15.93 6.53 -3.35
N VAL A 29 15.20 5.77 -4.17
CA VAL A 29 13.72 5.78 -4.16
C VAL A 29 13.18 5.32 -2.81
N VAL A 30 13.70 4.21 -2.27
CA VAL A 30 13.31 3.69 -0.96
C VAL A 30 13.66 4.67 0.15
N ALA A 31 14.86 5.25 0.13
CA ALA A 31 15.30 6.23 1.11
C ALA A 31 14.41 7.49 1.08
N ALA A 32 14.09 8.01 -0.11
CA ALA A 32 13.18 9.13 -0.26
C ALA A 32 11.79 8.81 0.31
N ALA A 33 11.25 7.63 0.01
CA ALA A 33 9.99 7.18 0.59
C ALA A 33 10.07 7.09 2.12
N CYS A 34 11.13 6.51 2.68
CA CYS A 34 11.36 6.44 4.13
C CYS A 34 11.45 7.82 4.78
N VAL A 35 12.13 8.78 4.15
CA VAL A 35 12.24 10.16 4.66
C VAL A 35 10.87 10.84 4.65
N VAL A 36 10.07 10.66 3.60
CA VAL A 36 8.70 11.18 3.54
C VAL A 36 7.86 10.57 4.67
N ILE A 37 7.97 9.26 4.90
CA ILE A 37 7.28 8.59 6.01
C ILE A 37 7.68 9.17 7.35
N ALA A 38 8.99 9.28 7.60
CA ALA A 38 9.52 9.80 8.86
C ALA A 38 9.09 11.26 9.09
N ALA A 39 9.11 12.10 8.05
CA ALA A 39 8.66 13.48 8.12
C ALA A 39 7.17 13.57 8.48
N PHE A 40 6.33 12.72 7.88
CA PHE A 40 4.90 12.67 8.20
C PHE A 40 4.63 12.22 9.64
N LEU A 41 5.34 11.19 10.12
CA LEU A 41 5.23 10.73 11.51
C LEU A 41 5.69 11.81 12.49
N ALA A 42 6.82 12.46 12.21
CA ALA A 42 7.32 13.55 13.01
C ALA A 42 6.34 14.74 13.03
N TYR A 43 5.74 15.07 11.90
CA TYR A 43 4.69 16.08 11.80
C TYR A 43 3.49 15.73 12.68
N GLY A 44 2.95 14.51 12.58
CA GLY A 44 1.83 14.07 13.41
C GLY A 44 2.16 14.06 14.90
N LEU A 45 3.38 13.67 15.27
CA LEU A 45 3.85 13.69 16.66
C LEU A 45 3.98 15.13 17.17
N ALA A 46 4.59 16.03 16.40
CA ALA A 46 4.72 17.44 16.73
C ALA A 46 3.36 18.11 16.88
N LEU A 47 2.40 17.79 15.99
CA LEU A 47 1.03 18.26 16.07
C LEU A 47 0.37 17.80 17.38
N THR A 48 0.48 16.50 17.69
CA THR A 48 -0.09 15.90 18.91
C THR A 48 0.48 16.55 20.17
N LEU A 49 1.80 16.72 20.23
CA LEU A 49 2.47 17.41 21.33
C LEU A 49 2.05 18.88 21.41
N SER A 50 1.90 19.57 20.27
CA SER A 50 1.42 20.95 20.25
C SER A 50 0.03 21.07 20.86
N TYR A 51 -0.90 20.19 20.51
CA TYR A 51 -2.25 20.21 21.10
C TYR A 51 -2.28 19.77 22.57
N LEU A 52 -1.31 18.97 23.01
CA LEU A 52 -1.23 18.50 24.39
C LEU A 52 -0.58 19.53 25.34
N LEU A 53 0.44 20.26 24.86
CA LEU A 53 1.27 21.14 25.67
C LEU A 53 0.95 22.63 25.48
N LEU A 54 0.47 23.05 24.31
CA LEU A 54 0.22 24.46 24.00
C LEU A 54 -1.29 24.78 24.03
N PRO A 55 -1.66 26.02 24.38
CA PRO A 55 -3.04 26.48 24.22
C PRO A 55 -3.45 26.42 22.75
N THR A 56 -4.72 26.08 22.52
CA THR A 56 -5.29 25.84 21.18
C THR A 56 -5.07 26.99 20.19
N GLU A 57 -5.11 28.23 20.67
CA GLU A 57 -4.89 29.42 19.84
C GLU A 57 -3.47 29.48 19.27
N TRP A 58 -2.47 29.15 20.09
CA TRP A 58 -1.06 29.12 19.67
C TRP A 58 -0.81 27.98 18.69
N THR A 59 -1.38 26.81 18.96
CA THR A 59 -1.30 25.66 18.08
C THR A 59 -1.95 25.96 16.73
N ARG A 60 -3.13 26.58 16.70
CA ARG A 60 -3.81 26.95 15.46
C ARG A 60 -2.99 27.94 14.64
N ALA A 61 -2.45 28.99 15.27
CA ALA A 61 -1.59 29.96 14.58
C ALA A 61 -0.30 29.33 14.01
N LEU A 62 0.33 28.40 14.74
CA LEU A 62 1.54 27.69 14.32
C LEU A 62 1.30 26.78 13.11
N TRP A 63 0.13 26.13 13.04
CA TRP A 63 -0.18 25.16 11.98
C TRP A 63 -1.02 25.74 10.84
N GLN A 64 -1.43 27.01 10.93
CA GLN A 64 -2.26 27.68 9.93
C GLN A 64 -1.65 27.61 8.52
N TRP A 65 -0.35 27.87 8.40
CA TRP A 65 0.37 27.79 7.13
C TRP A 65 0.30 26.40 6.46
N ALA A 66 0.28 25.33 7.25
CA ALA A 66 0.19 23.96 6.77
C ALA A 66 -1.26 23.62 6.37
N ALA A 67 -2.24 24.15 7.10
CA ALA A 67 -3.65 24.05 6.75
C ALA A 67 -3.94 24.78 5.43
N ASP A 68 -3.45 26.00 5.27
CA ASP A 68 -3.61 26.79 4.05
C ASP A 68 -2.97 26.09 2.84
N LEU A 69 -1.78 25.50 3.01
CA LEU A 69 -1.10 24.75 1.96
C LEU A 69 -1.88 23.48 1.55
N TYR A 70 -2.52 22.82 2.52
CA TYR A 70 -3.38 21.67 2.30
C TYR A 70 -4.68 22.02 1.58
N GLU A 71 -5.27 23.19 1.86
CA GLU A 71 -6.45 23.67 1.15
C GLU A 71 -6.14 24.16 -0.26
N GLN A 72 -5.02 24.85 -0.45
CA GLN A 72 -4.70 25.50 -1.71
C GLN A 72 -4.15 24.54 -2.78
N SER A 73 -3.48 23.45 -2.36
CA SER A 73 -2.84 22.51 -3.29
C SER A 73 -3.55 21.16 -3.32
N HIS A 74 -4.33 20.93 -4.39
CA HIS A 74 -4.96 19.63 -4.66
C HIS A 74 -3.93 18.49 -4.78
N TRP A 75 -2.75 18.77 -5.32
CA TRP A 75 -1.69 17.77 -5.46
C TRP A 75 -1.10 17.39 -4.11
N PHE A 76 -0.83 18.37 -3.25
CA PHE A 76 -0.36 18.11 -1.89
C PHE A 76 -1.42 17.33 -1.10
N LYS A 77 -2.68 17.76 -1.16
CA LYS A 77 -3.82 17.06 -0.54
C LYS A 77 -3.91 15.60 -0.99
N GLY A 78 -3.86 15.34 -2.30
CA GLY A 78 -3.88 13.99 -2.86
C GLY A 78 -2.70 13.14 -2.41
N ALA A 79 -1.48 13.70 -2.41
CA ALA A 79 -0.29 13.00 -1.93
C ALA A 79 -0.40 12.64 -0.45
N THR A 80 -0.87 13.58 0.38
CA THR A 80 -1.08 13.40 1.82
C THR A 80 -2.08 12.26 2.07
N ILE A 81 -3.26 12.30 1.44
CA ILE A 81 -4.30 11.29 1.61
C ILE A 81 -3.80 9.92 1.16
N THR A 82 -3.20 9.83 -0.02
CA THR A 82 -2.69 8.57 -0.57
C THR A 82 -1.63 7.98 0.36
N PHE A 83 -0.75 8.83 0.90
CA PHE A 83 0.27 8.44 1.85
C PHE A 83 -0.34 7.87 3.14
N PHE A 84 -1.30 8.58 3.74
CA PHE A 84 -2.03 8.09 4.91
C PHE A 84 -2.73 6.75 4.63
N VAL A 85 -3.41 6.63 3.48
CA VAL A 85 -4.06 5.38 3.09
C VAL A 85 -3.03 4.27 3.00
N LEU A 86 -1.92 4.44 2.29
CA LEU A 86 -0.89 3.40 2.16
C LEU A 86 -0.22 3.04 3.49
N LEU A 87 -0.01 4.03 4.37
CA LEU A 87 0.60 3.82 5.68
C LEU A 87 -0.34 3.04 6.62
N PHE A 88 -1.64 3.39 6.62
CA PHE A 88 -2.62 2.78 7.51
C PHE A 88 -3.32 1.56 6.91
N LEU A 89 -3.27 1.32 5.60
CA LEU A 89 -3.83 0.14 4.95
C LEU A 89 -3.34 -1.18 5.60
N PRO A 90 -2.02 -1.40 5.81
CA PRO A 90 -1.57 -2.61 6.48
C PRO A 90 -2.07 -2.66 7.93
N ILE A 91 -2.07 -1.53 8.65
CA ILE A 91 -2.54 -1.46 10.04
C ILE A 91 -4.04 -1.81 10.14
N LEU A 92 -4.85 -1.30 9.21
CA LEU A 92 -6.27 -1.60 9.08
C LEU A 92 -6.52 -3.06 8.68
N LYS A 93 -5.68 -3.63 7.82
CA LYS A 93 -5.73 -5.05 7.46
C LYS A 93 -5.40 -5.97 8.64
N PHE A 94 -4.51 -5.54 9.53
CA PHE A 94 -4.17 -6.24 10.78
C PHE A 94 -5.04 -5.79 11.97
N TRP A 95 -6.11 -5.01 11.74
CA TRP A 95 -7.01 -4.57 12.79
C TRP A 95 -7.75 -5.77 13.40
N PRO A 96 -7.78 -5.90 14.73
CA PRO A 96 -8.29 -7.10 15.43
C PRO A 96 -9.79 -7.38 15.24
N GLY A 97 -10.50 -6.51 14.52
CA GLY A 97 -11.90 -6.72 14.13
C GLY A 97 -12.11 -7.55 12.87
N SER A 98 -11.09 -7.77 12.04
CA SER A 98 -11.17 -8.69 10.90
C SER A 98 -10.65 -10.05 11.36
N ASP A 99 -11.54 -10.98 11.71
CA ASP A 99 -11.15 -12.37 11.93
C ASP A 99 -11.03 -13.08 10.57
N PRO A 100 -9.82 -13.30 10.05
CA PRO A 100 -9.62 -13.92 8.74
C PRO A 100 -10.19 -15.34 8.67
N LYS A 101 -10.43 -16.00 9.82
CA LYS A 101 -11.11 -17.30 9.85
C LYS A 101 -12.61 -17.17 9.68
N ALA A 102 -13.22 -16.13 10.26
CA ALA A 102 -14.64 -15.83 10.08
C ALA A 102 -14.93 -15.42 8.64
N ASP A 103 -14.07 -14.59 8.04
CA ASP A 103 -14.20 -14.19 6.64
C ASP A 103 -14.03 -15.39 5.69
N ALA A 104 -13.04 -16.26 5.94
CA ALA A 104 -12.85 -17.48 5.15
C ALA A 104 -14.01 -18.49 5.32
N ALA A 105 -14.67 -18.54 6.48
CA ALA A 105 -15.86 -19.36 6.68
C ALA A 105 -17.06 -18.81 5.89
N ARG A 106 -17.22 -17.48 5.89
CA ARG A 106 -18.27 -16.77 5.15
C ARG A 106 -18.12 -16.93 3.64
N GLU A 107 -16.88 -16.89 3.15
CA GLU A 107 -16.56 -17.10 1.74
C GLU A 107 -16.83 -18.55 1.30
N ARG A 108 -16.58 -19.53 2.18
CA ARG A 108 -16.92 -20.95 1.94
C ARG A 108 -18.43 -21.20 1.93
N GLU A 109 -19.19 -20.55 2.82
CA GLU A 109 -20.65 -20.65 2.82
C GLU A 109 -21.26 -20.05 1.56
N ALA A 110 -20.74 -18.90 1.11
CA ALA A 110 -21.18 -18.27 -0.14
C ALA A 110 -20.93 -19.17 -1.36
N ASN A 111 -19.76 -19.83 -1.43
CA ASN A 111 -19.47 -20.77 -2.51
C ASN A 111 -20.38 -22.01 -2.48
N ARG A 112 -20.67 -22.57 -1.31
CA ARG A 112 -21.61 -23.70 -1.19
C ARG A 112 -23.00 -23.37 -1.68
N LEU A 113 -23.53 -22.21 -1.28
CA LEU A 113 -24.85 -21.76 -1.74
C LEU A 113 -24.88 -21.54 -3.26
N ASN A 114 -23.79 -21.03 -3.83
CA ASN A 114 -23.68 -20.85 -5.28
C ASN A 114 -23.63 -22.20 -6.01
N ASP A 115 -22.86 -23.17 -5.51
CA ASP A 115 -22.78 -24.52 -6.09
C ASP A 115 -24.14 -25.23 -6.03
N ASP A 116 -24.87 -25.10 -4.92
CA ASP A 116 -26.22 -25.65 -4.77
C ASP A 116 -27.21 -25.02 -5.77
N LEU A 117 -27.12 -23.70 -6.00
CA LEU A 117 -27.94 -23.00 -6.99
C LEU A 117 -27.61 -23.44 -8.44
N VAL A 118 -26.33 -23.68 -8.74
CA VAL A 118 -25.89 -24.19 -10.04
C VAL A 118 -26.39 -25.62 -10.25
N ALA A 119 -26.29 -26.48 -9.24
CA ALA A 119 -26.79 -27.85 -9.29
C ALA A 119 -28.32 -27.88 -9.48
N ALA A 120 -29.06 -27.05 -8.76
CA ALA A 120 -30.51 -26.92 -8.91
C ALA A 120 -30.92 -26.47 -10.32
N ARG A 121 -30.17 -25.52 -10.92
CA ARG A 121 -30.39 -25.10 -12.32
C ARG A 121 -30.11 -26.23 -13.32
N GLN A 122 -29.04 -26.98 -13.13
CA GLN A 122 -28.70 -28.10 -14.01
C GLN A 122 -29.76 -29.21 -13.95
N GLN A 123 -30.28 -29.49 -12.75
CA GLN A 123 -31.35 -30.47 -12.57
C GLN A 123 -32.68 -30.01 -13.18
N ALA A 124 -33.01 -28.72 -13.08
CA ALA A 124 -34.17 -28.16 -13.77
C ALA A 124 -34.04 -28.23 -15.30
N GLN A 125 -32.85 -27.97 -15.84
CA GLN A 125 -32.56 -28.08 -17.28
C GLN A 125 -32.63 -29.53 -17.77
N SER A 126 -32.08 -30.50 -17.03
CA SER A 126 -32.16 -31.92 -17.41
C SER A 126 -33.59 -32.45 -17.37
N GLN A 127 -34.40 -32.03 -16.39
CA GLN A 127 -35.82 -32.37 -16.33
C GLN A 127 -36.65 -31.72 -17.44
N ALA A 128 -36.32 -30.49 -17.85
CA ALA A 128 -36.96 -29.83 -18.98
C ALA A 128 -36.64 -30.53 -20.32
N ASN A 129 -35.39 -30.95 -20.51
CA ASN A 129 -34.95 -31.68 -21.72
C ASN A 129 -35.51 -33.11 -21.81
N LEU A 130 -35.91 -33.73 -20.69
CA LEU A 130 -36.56 -35.04 -20.68
C LEU A 130 -38.08 -34.99 -20.92
N ARG A 131 -38.67 -33.78 -20.90
CA ARG A 131 -40.12 -33.55 -21.09
C ARG A 131 -40.47 -32.95 -22.46
N GLY A 132 -39.48 -32.57 -23.27
CA GLY A 132 -39.63 -32.15 -24.67
C GLY A 132 -39.24 -33.28 -25.60
#